data_AF-A0A2J7ZK41-F1
#
_entry.id   AF-A0A2J7ZK41-F1
#
_cell.length_a   1.000
_cell.length_b   1.000
_cell.length_c   1.000
_cell.angle_alpha   90.00
_cell.angle_beta   90.00
_cell.angle_gamma   90.00
#
_symmetry.space_group_name_H-M   'P 1'
#
loop_
_entity.id
_entity.type
_entity.pdbx_description
1 polymer ?
#
loop_
_entity_poly.entity_id
_entity_poly.type
_entity_poly.pdbx_seq_one_letter_code
_entity_poly.pdbx_strand_id
1 'polypeptide(L)'
;MLQGFAWDSCTRGGNWYGTVLSKMKDIKAAGITHVWLPPPSQSVSPQGYMPGQLYNLKSAYGNREQLTQLTEALRREGIRPVADIVINHRL
;
A
#
# COMPACT_ATOMS: atom_id res chain seq x y z
N MET A 1 1.45 15.41 -0.35
CA MET A 1 1.46 13.96 -0.03
C MET A 1 0.02 13.46 -0.09
N LEU A 2 -0.20 12.21 -0.52
CA LEU A 2 -1.51 11.56 -0.53
C LEU A 2 -1.48 10.32 0.37
N GLN A 3 -2.47 10.18 1.26
CA GLN A 3 -2.78 8.90 1.88
C GLN A 3 -3.50 8.03 0.84
N GLY A 4 -2.84 6.98 0.36
CA GLY A 4 -3.28 6.16 -0.76
C GLY A 4 -4.26 5.05 -0.38
N PHE A 5 -4.91 5.12 0.78
CA PHE A 5 -5.84 4.13 1.29
C PHE A 5 -6.81 4.73 2.31
N ALA A 6 -7.93 4.05 2.52
CA ALA A 6 -8.90 4.32 3.57
C ALA A 6 -9.12 3.06 4.42
N TRP A 7 -9.96 3.16 5.46
CA TRP A 7 -10.24 2.06 6.37
C TRP A 7 -10.85 0.83 5.68
N ASP A 8 -11.70 1.05 4.67
CA ASP A 8 -12.39 0.02 3.89
C ASP A 8 -11.57 -0.51 2.71
N SER A 9 -10.39 0.04 2.42
CA SER A 9 -9.53 -0.39 1.30
C SER A 9 -9.15 -1.88 1.36
N CYS A 10 -9.08 -2.47 2.56
CA CYS A 10 -8.81 -3.89 2.77
C CYS A 10 -9.94 -4.82 2.28
N THR A 11 -11.13 -4.28 2.04
CA THR A 11 -12.31 -5.04 1.57
C THR A 11 -12.33 -5.24 0.06
N ARG A 12 -11.39 -4.64 -0.68
CA ARG A 12 -11.34 -4.65 -2.15
C ARG A 12 -10.71 -5.91 -2.75
N GLY A 13 -10.97 -7.07 -2.12
CA GLY A 13 -10.63 -8.39 -2.66
C GLY A 13 -9.14 -8.63 -2.91
N GLY A 14 -8.23 -8.00 -2.15
CA GLY A 14 -6.79 -8.20 -2.35
C GLY A 14 -6.21 -7.49 -3.58
N ASN A 15 -6.89 -6.49 -4.14
CA ASN A 15 -6.41 -5.75 -5.30
C ASN A 15 -6.38 -4.22 -5.06
N TRP A 16 -6.11 -3.80 -3.83
CA TRP A 16 -6.00 -2.38 -3.53
C TRP A 16 -4.81 -1.76 -4.26
N TYR A 17 -3.68 -2.46 -4.35
CA TYR A 17 -2.51 -1.96 -5.09
C TYR A 17 -2.81 -1.71 -6.58
N GLY A 18 -3.59 -2.59 -7.22
CA GLY A 18 -4.07 -2.36 -8.59
C GLY A 18 -5.01 -1.16 -8.71
N THR A 19 -5.83 -0.92 -7.69
CA THR A 19 -6.69 0.27 -7.61
C THR A 19 -5.85 1.55 -7.57
N VAL A 20 -4.83 1.63 -6.71
CA VAL A 20 -3.91 2.79 -6.65
C VAL A 20 -3.18 2.97 -7.98
N LEU A 21 -2.69 1.87 -8.58
CA LEU A 21 -2.02 1.90 -9.88
C LEU A 21 -2.90 2.51 -10.97
N SER A 22 -4.20 2.20 -11.00
CA SER A 22 -5.16 2.76 -11.96
C SER A 22 -5.35 4.28 -11.85
N LYS A 23 -4.98 4.88 -10.70
CA LYS A 23 -5.13 6.32 -10.40
C LYS A 23 -3.85 7.12 -10.62
N MET A 24 -2.77 6.48 -11.10
CA MET A 24 -1.46 7.12 -11.29
C MET A 24 -1.50 8.42 -12.10
N LYS A 25 -2.28 8.46 -13.19
CA LYS A 25 -2.40 9.66 -14.03
C LYS A 25 -2.98 10.84 -13.25
N ASP A 26 -4.04 10.59 -12.49
CA ASP A 26 -4.71 11.61 -11.66
C ASP A 26 -3.79 12.06 -10.53
N ILE A 27 -3.12 11.12 -9.86
CA ILE A 27 -2.16 11.40 -8.79
C ILE A 27 -1.04 12.32 -9.30
N LYS A 28 -0.47 12.00 -10.48
CA LYS A 28 0.59 12.81 -11.10
C LYS A 28 0.08 14.18 -11.52
N ALA A 29 -1.08 14.25 -12.19
CA ALA A 29 -1.68 15.50 -12.64
C ALA A 29 -1.98 16.47 -11.48
N ALA A 30 -2.31 15.93 -10.30
CA ALA A 30 -2.49 16.70 -9.08
C ALA A 30 -1.18 17.19 -8.43
N GLY A 31 -0.02 16.92 -9.02
CA GLY A 31 1.29 17.34 -8.47
C GLY A 31 1.71 16.59 -7.21
N ILE A 32 1.12 15.43 -6.93
CA ILE A 32 1.44 14.64 -5.74
C ILE A 32 2.82 14.00 -5.90
N THR A 33 3.70 14.23 -4.93
CA THR A 33 5.09 13.74 -4.93
C THR A 33 5.31 12.51 -4.06
N HIS A 34 4.35 12.17 -3.19
CA HIS A 34 4.45 11.04 -2.25
C HIS A 34 3.09 10.37 -2.07
N VAL A 35 3.08 9.04 -2.04
CA VAL A 35 1.88 8.23 -1.76
C VAL A 35 2.18 7.31 -0.58
N TRP A 36 1.43 7.49 0.51
CA TRP A 36 1.48 6.62 1.68
C TRP A 36 0.59 5.40 1.47
N LEU A 37 1.21 4.22 1.51
CA LEU A 37 0.58 2.92 1.31
C LEU A 37 0.34 2.23 2.66
N PRO A 38 -0.71 1.38 2.76
CA PRO A 38 -1.06 0.72 4.01
C PRO A 38 0.00 -0.30 4.46
N PRO A 39 -0.07 -0.80 5.71
CA PRO A 39 0.87 -1.80 6.20
C PRO A 39 0.88 -3.05 5.29
N PRO A 40 2.02 -3.43 4.69
CA PRO A 40 2.04 -4.44 3.63
C PRO A 40 2.18 -5.88 4.14
N SER A 41 2.57 -6.05 5.41
CA SER A 41 2.82 -7.35 6.01
C SER A 41 1.53 -8.09 6.32
N GLN A 42 1.65 -9.42 6.45
CA GLN A 42 0.61 -10.25 7.01
C GLN A 42 0.25 -9.76 8.42
N SER A 43 -1.05 -9.69 8.68
CA SER A 43 -1.62 -9.14 9.91
C SER A 43 -2.86 -9.93 10.32
N VAL A 44 -3.15 -9.95 11.62
CA VAL A 44 -4.38 -10.52 12.18
C VAL A 44 -5.58 -9.65 11.80
N SER A 45 -5.45 -8.33 11.89
CA SER A 45 -6.47 -7.38 11.40
C SER A 45 -6.33 -7.16 9.89
N PRO A 46 -7.42 -7.11 9.11
CA PRO A 46 -7.34 -6.89 7.66
C PRO A 46 -6.80 -5.50 7.29
N GLN A 47 -6.89 -4.51 8.18
CA GLN A 47 -6.32 -3.17 7.98
C GLN A 47 -4.79 -3.12 8.08
N GLY A 48 -4.14 -4.20 8.51
CA GLY A 48 -2.68 -4.29 8.59
C GLY A 48 -2.05 -3.86 9.92
N TYR A 49 -2.82 -3.29 10.85
CA TYR A 49 -2.32 -2.74 12.12
C TYR A 49 -2.17 -3.75 13.26
N MET A 50 -2.18 -5.07 12.99
CA MET A 50 -1.84 -6.11 13.96
C MET A 50 -0.86 -7.10 13.31
N PRO A 51 0.35 -6.65 12.95
CA PRO A 51 1.28 -7.41 12.12
C PRO A 51 1.87 -8.61 12.88
N GLY A 52 2.09 -9.71 12.15
CA GLY A 52 2.79 -10.88 12.68
C GLY A 52 4.04 -11.23 11.87
N GLN A 53 3.86 -11.77 10.67
CA GLN A 53 4.98 -12.15 9.80
C GLN A 53 5.44 -10.97 8.92
N LEU A 54 6.37 -10.14 9.41
CA LEU A 54 6.80 -8.91 8.72
C LEU A 54 7.31 -9.11 7.28
N TYR A 55 8.00 -10.22 6.99
CA TYR A 55 8.49 -10.55 5.64
C TYR A 55 7.45 -11.18 4.72
N ASN A 56 6.32 -11.63 5.28
CA ASN A 56 5.20 -12.15 4.51
C ASN A 56 4.37 -10.94 4.03
N LEU A 57 4.53 -10.56 2.77
CA LEU A 57 3.85 -9.39 2.18
C LEU A 57 2.50 -9.76 1.53
N LYS A 58 1.87 -10.84 1.99
CA LYS A 58 0.49 -11.21 1.63
C LYS A 58 -0.47 -10.58 2.63
N SER A 59 -1.06 -9.45 2.27
CA SER A 59 -2.02 -8.70 3.08
C SER A 59 -3.40 -8.64 2.42
N ALA A 60 -4.37 -7.99 3.07
CA ALA A 60 -5.68 -7.74 2.48
C ALA A 60 -5.63 -6.74 1.29
N TYR A 61 -4.50 -6.05 1.09
CA TYR A 61 -4.31 -5.07 0.03
C TYR A 61 -3.73 -5.68 -1.26
N GLY A 62 -3.08 -6.84 -1.14
CA GLY A 62 -2.44 -7.57 -2.23
C GLY A 62 -1.23 -8.38 -1.78
N ASN A 63 -0.46 -8.86 -2.75
CA ASN A 63 0.76 -9.65 -2.55
C ASN A 63 2.05 -8.83 -2.85
N ARG A 64 3.20 -9.50 -2.69
CA ARG A 64 4.54 -8.93 -2.93
C ARG A 64 4.71 -8.43 -4.36
N GLU A 65 4.21 -9.18 -5.34
CA GLU A 65 4.35 -8.89 -6.76
C GLU A 65 3.60 -7.61 -7.11
N GLN A 66 2.33 -7.51 -6.68
CA GLN A 66 1.50 -6.32 -6.87
C GLN A 66 2.08 -5.09 -6.16
N LEU A 67 2.59 -5.24 -4.94
CA LEU A 67 3.24 -4.15 -4.21
C LEU A 67 4.50 -3.67 -4.93
N THR A 68 5.35 -4.60 -5.38
CA THR A 68 6.56 -4.30 -6.16
C THR A 68 6.20 -3.52 -7.41
N GLN A 69 5.24 -4.02 -8.20
CA GLN A 69 4.75 -3.37 -9.42
C GLN A 69 4.27 -1.93 -9.15
N LEU A 70 3.47 -1.72 -8.10
CA LEU A 70 2.98 -0.39 -7.74
C LEU A 70 4.13 0.55 -7.35
N THR A 71 5.06 0.09 -6.52
CA THR A 71 6.17 0.95 -6.07
C THR A 71 7.13 1.30 -7.19
N GLU A 72 7.37 0.39 -8.14
CA GLU A 72 8.15 0.68 -9.35
C GLU A 72 7.46 1.69 -10.26
N ALA A 73 6.14 1.53 -10.46
CA ALA A 73 5.34 2.45 -11.26
C ALA A 73 5.35 3.87 -10.66
N LEU A 74 5.13 3.99 -9.35
CA LEU A 74 5.20 5.27 -8.64
C LEU A 74 6.56 5.95 -8.83
N ARG A 75 7.66 5.21 -8.60
CA ARG A 75 9.03 5.75 -8.77
C ARG A 75 9.31 6.20 -10.20
N ARG A 76 8.83 5.46 -11.20
CA ARG A 76 8.98 5.82 -12.63
C ARG A 76 8.32 7.16 -12.97
N GLU A 77 7.22 7.48 -12.30
CA GLU A 77 6.53 8.76 -12.45
C GLU A 77 7.07 9.88 -11.55
N GLY A 78 8.17 9.65 -10.83
CA GLY A 78 8.75 10.61 -9.89
C GLY A 78 7.98 10.72 -8.57
N ILE A 79 7.11 9.76 -8.25
CA ILE A 79 6.31 9.71 -7.03
C ILE A 79 6.98 8.76 -6.03
N ARG A 80 7.21 9.21 -4.80
CA ARG A 80 7.84 8.39 -3.76
C ARG A 80 6.79 7.56 -3.00
N PRO A 81 6.87 6.22 -3.01
CA PRO A 81 6.06 5.39 -2.13
C PRO A 81 6.54 5.54 -0.68
N VAL A 82 5.61 5.67 0.25
CA VAL A 82 5.85 5.73 1.70
C VAL A 82 5.16 4.54 2.35
N ALA A 83 5.88 3.78 3.16
CA ALA A 83 5.34 2.63 3.87
C ALA A 83 4.76 3.04 5.23
N ASP A 84 3.63 2.45 5.59
CA ASP A 84 3.16 2.44 6.97
C ASP A 84 3.94 1.42 7.80
N ILE A 85 4.66 1.88 8.82
CA ILE A 85 5.57 1.07 9.63
C ILE A 85 4.98 0.85 11.02
N VAL A 86 4.37 -0.32 11.20
CA VAL A 86 3.77 -0.74 12.48
C VAL A 86 4.78 -1.61 13.24
N ILE A 87 5.52 -0.99 14.17
CA ILE A 87 6.60 -1.64 14.94
C ILE A 87 6.44 -1.49 16.46
N ASN A 88 5.36 -0.85 16.91
CA ASN A 88 5.06 -0.70 18.34
C ASN A 88 4.68 -2.03 19.01
N HIS A 89 4.04 -2.94 18.27
CA HIS A 89 3.57 -4.25 18.75
C HIS A 89 3.64 -5.29 17.63
N ARG A 90 3.53 -6.57 17.98
CA ARG A 90 3.59 -7.70 17.06
C ARG A 90 2.89 -8.93 17.65
N LEU A 91 2.25 -9.74 16.80
CA LEU A 91 1.60 -11.01 17.15
C LEU A 91 2.34 -12.23 16.59
#